data_AF-A0A7W1F609-F1
#
_entry.id   AF-A0A7W1F609-F1
#
_cell.length_a   1.000
_cell.length_b   1.000
_cell.length_c   1.000
_cell.angle_alpha   90.00
_cell.angle_beta   90.00
_cell.angle_gamma   90.00
#
_symmetry.space_group_name_H-M   'P 1'
#
loop_
_entity.id
_entity.type
_entity.pdbx_description
1 polymer ?
#
loop_
_entity_poly.entity_id
_entity_poly.type
_entity_poly.pdbx_seq_one_letter_code
_entity_poly.pdbx_strand_id
1 'polypeptide(L)'
;MLDRVIARLRRGSADAGRDPSDELTDQPVAQPVDEEGEATALWLIEQLGLGRRKRSCSLWQADHRVAFSEGGADCGQGNLRTLCLACHRRQTRDLHHRQKALRQG
;
A
#
# COMPACT_ATOMS: atom_id res chain seq x y z
N MET A 1 -20.83 26.86 -18.06
CA MET A 1 -20.94 25.43 -18.45
C MET A 1 -20.07 24.50 -17.59
N LEU A 2 -19.03 25.01 -16.91
CA LEU A 2 -18.22 24.25 -15.93
C LEU A 2 -18.86 24.09 -14.54
N ASP A 3 -19.80 24.98 -14.16
CA ASP A 3 -20.43 24.92 -12.82
C ASP A 3 -21.37 23.73 -12.60
N ARG A 4 -21.86 23.11 -13.68
CA ARG A 4 -22.72 21.91 -13.58
C ARG A 4 -21.92 20.62 -13.33
N VAL A 5 -20.65 20.57 -13.71
CA VAL A 5 -19.79 19.39 -13.51
C VAL A 5 -19.32 19.30 -12.04
N ILE A 6 -18.97 20.43 -11.43
CA ILE A 6 -18.58 20.49 -10.01
C ILE A 6 -19.76 20.13 -9.09
N ALA A 7 -20.99 20.50 -9.45
CA ALA A 7 -22.20 20.17 -8.70
C ALA A 7 -22.61 18.68 -8.79
N ARG A 8 -22.04 17.89 -9.71
CA ARG A 8 -22.28 16.43 -9.80
C ARG A 8 -21.35 15.66 -8.86
N LEU A 9 -20.11 16.15 -8.66
CA LEU A 9 -19.11 15.50 -7.80
C LEU A 9 -19.38 15.66 -6.30
N ARG A 10 -20.22 16.63 -5.89
CA ARG A 10 -20.67 16.79 -4.49
C ARG A 10 -21.94 15.99 -4.13
N ARG A 11 -22.56 15.30 -5.09
CA ARG A 11 -23.84 14.56 -4.91
C ARG A 11 -23.72 13.05 -5.08
N GLY A 12 -22.52 12.49 -4.93
CA GLY A 12 -22.32 11.05 -4.80
C GLY A 12 -22.18 10.68 -3.34
N SER A 13 -23.19 10.02 -2.78
CA SER A 13 -23.27 9.44 -1.42
C SER A 13 -23.96 10.28 -0.33
N ALA A 14 -25.05 10.95 -0.67
CA ALA A 14 -26.10 11.18 0.32
C ALA A 14 -27.00 9.93 0.38
N ASP A 15 -27.00 9.28 1.54
CA ASP A 15 -28.13 8.52 2.09
C ASP A 15 -28.50 7.18 1.42
N ALA A 16 -27.59 6.20 1.49
CA ALA A 16 -28.02 4.82 1.67
C ALA A 16 -28.15 4.61 3.18
N GLY A 17 -29.38 4.37 3.65
CA GLY A 17 -29.75 4.36 5.06
C GLY A 17 -28.69 3.72 5.96
N ARG A 18 -28.09 4.55 6.81
CA ARG A 18 -27.22 4.10 7.90
C ARG A 18 -28.13 3.59 9.02
N ASP A 19 -27.99 2.32 9.36
CA ASP A 19 -28.61 1.74 10.54
C ASP A 19 -28.14 2.52 11.79
N PRO A 20 -29.05 3.03 12.65
CA PRO A 20 -28.67 3.66 13.92
C PRO A 20 -27.84 2.75 14.85
N SER A 21 -27.83 1.45 14.57
CA SER A 21 -27.07 0.42 15.30
C SER A 21 -25.59 0.33 14.83
N ASP A 22 -25.24 0.95 13.71
CA ASP A 22 -23.85 1.05 13.17
C ASP A 22 -23.03 2.17 13.84
N GLU A 23 -23.45 2.62 15.02
CA GLU A 23 -22.65 3.47 15.89
C GLU A 23 -21.60 2.60 16.60
N LEU A 24 -20.76 1.91 15.82
CA LEU A 24 -19.45 1.49 16.28
C LEU A 24 -18.66 2.78 16.48
N THR A 25 -18.70 3.28 17.71
CA THR A 25 -17.94 4.44 18.13
C THR A 25 -16.50 4.27 17.68
N ASP A 26 -16.08 5.04 16.67
CA ASP A 26 -14.69 5.20 16.24
C ASP A 26 -13.96 6.03 17.31
N GLN A 27 -14.08 5.62 18.57
CA GLN A 27 -13.25 6.15 19.63
C GLN A 27 -11.83 5.65 19.36
N PRO A 28 -10.84 6.54 19.22
CA PRO A 28 -9.47 6.11 19.15
C PRO A 28 -9.12 5.52 20.52
N VAL A 29 -9.18 4.19 20.63
CA VAL A 29 -8.54 3.46 21.72
C VAL A 29 -7.04 3.44 21.42
N ALA A 30 -6.44 4.63 21.35
CA ALA A 30 -5.00 4.78 21.43
C ALA A 30 -4.66 4.54 22.90
N GLN A 31 -4.42 3.28 23.25
CA GLN A 31 -3.79 2.99 24.53
C GLN A 31 -2.41 3.67 24.54
N PRO A 32 -1.99 4.26 25.67
CA PRO A 32 -0.62 4.76 25.78
C PRO A 32 0.31 3.59 25.49
N VAL A 33 1.12 3.74 24.46
CA VAL A 33 2.23 2.82 24.20
C VAL A 33 3.25 3.03 25.32
N ASP A 34 3.67 1.95 25.95
CA ASP A 34 4.81 1.99 26.87
C ASP A 34 6.12 2.20 26.10
N GLU A 35 7.21 2.48 26.82
CA GLU A 35 8.53 2.72 26.21
C GLU A 35 8.99 1.54 25.34
N GLU A 36 8.62 0.31 25.72
CA GLU A 36 8.88 -0.91 24.95
C GLU A 36 8.05 -0.96 23.65
N GLY A 37 6.79 -0.56 23.70
CA GLY A 37 5.90 -0.40 22.56
C GLY A 37 6.39 0.66 21.58
N GLU A 38 6.90 1.80 22.06
CA GLU A 38 7.50 2.84 21.24
C GLU A 38 8.76 2.35 20.52
N ALA A 39 9.67 1.69 21.25
CA ALA A 39 10.89 1.12 20.66
C ALA A 39 10.57 0.08 19.58
N THR A 40 9.56 -0.78 19.84
CA THR A 40 9.09 -1.79 18.88
C THR A 40 8.50 -1.14 17.63
N ALA A 41 7.69 -0.09 17.79
CA ALA A 41 7.09 0.63 16.67
C ALA A 41 8.16 1.31 15.80
N LEU A 42 9.17 1.93 16.42
CA LEU A 42 10.27 2.57 15.72
C LEU A 42 11.13 1.55 14.94
N TRP A 43 11.46 0.41 15.56
CA TRP A 43 12.13 -0.69 14.87
C TRP A 43 11.33 -1.15 13.65
N LEU A 44 10.02 -1.32 13.78
CA LEU A 44 9.17 -1.76 12.68
C LEU A 44 9.12 -0.73 11.54
N ILE A 45 9.03 0.56 11.88
CA ILE A 45 9.07 1.65 10.89
C ILE A 45 10.38 1.62 10.10
N GLU A 46 11.51 1.38 10.76
CA GLU A 46 12.82 1.25 10.11
C GLU A 46 12.89 0.01 9.21
N GLN A 47 12.54 -1.16 9.75
CA GLN A 47 12.61 -2.43 9.01
C GLN A 47 11.69 -2.45 7.78
N LEU A 48 10.50 -1.86 7.90
CA LEU A 48 9.58 -1.69 6.77
C LEU A 48 9.91 -0.45 5.94
N GLY A 49 10.81 0.42 6.40
CA GLY A 49 11.17 1.73 5.87
C GLY A 49 9.97 2.62 5.56
N LEU A 50 9.06 2.77 6.50
CA LEU A 50 7.84 3.60 6.42
C LEU A 50 8.11 5.08 6.75
N GLY A 51 9.33 5.58 6.49
CA GLY A 51 9.76 6.93 6.87
C GLY A 51 8.87 8.07 6.35
N ARG A 52 8.98 9.25 7.00
CA ARG A 52 8.10 10.44 6.95
C ARG A 52 7.80 11.09 5.57
N ARG A 53 8.09 10.47 4.42
CA ARG A 53 7.88 11.08 3.08
C ARG A 53 7.20 10.20 2.02
N LYS A 54 6.26 9.33 2.38
CA LYS A 54 5.33 8.77 1.38
C LYS A 54 3.88 8.93 1.85
N ARG A 55 3.07 9.63 1.04
CA ARG A 55 1.64 9.89 1.28
C ARG A 55 0.77 8.61 1.25
N SER A 56 1.34 7.48 0.85
CA SER A 56 0.73 6.16 0.97
C SER A 56 1.82 5.14 1.30
N CYS A 57 1.96 4.86 2.59
CA CYS A 57 2.82 3.78 3.08
C CYS A 57 1.94 2.55 3.35
N SER A 58 1.48 1.88 2.30
CA SER A 58 0.85 0.58 2.47
C SER A 58 1.90 -0.42 2.98
N LEU A 59 1.52 -1.26 3.95
CA LEU A 59 2.40 -2.29 4.51
C LEU A 59 2.64 -3.45 3.52
N TRP A 60 1.87 -3.47 2.43
CA TRP A 60 1.90 -4.51 1.40
C TRP A 60 1.82 -3.90 -0.02
N GLN A 61 2.19 -4.70 -1.02
CA GLN A 61 2.13 -4.40 -2.45
C GLN A 61 1.68 -5.64 -3.22
N ALA A 62 0.98 -5.44 -4.34
CA ALA A 62 0.78 -6.48 -5.35
C ALA A 62 2.00 -6.51 -6.26
N ASP A 63 2.61 -7.68 -6.43
CA ASP A 63 3.82 -7.90 -7.20
C ASP A 63 3.63 -9.01 -8.23
N HIS A 64 4.45 -9.02 -9.28
CA HIS A 64 4.48 -10.11 -10.24
C HIS A 64 5.43 -11.22 -9.77
N ARG A 65 5.04 -12.48 -9.96
CA ARG A 65 5.92 -13.64 -9.72
C ARG A 65 7.05 -13.66 -10.75
N VAL A 66 6.72 -13.41 -12.01
CA VAL A 66 7.66 -13.17 -13.12
C VAL A 66 7.47 -11.73 -13.58
N ALA A 67 8.54 -10.93 -13.51
CA ALA A 67 8.49 -9.52 -13.88
C ALA A 67 8.18 -9.35 -15.38
N PHE A 68 7.44 -8.30 -15.73
CA PHE A 68 7.13 -7.98 -17.13
C PHE A 68 8.39 -7.83 -17.99
N SER A 69 9.43 -7.18 -17.46
CA SER A 69 10.72 -7.02 -18.14
C SER A 69 11.51 -8.32 -18.33
N GLU A 70 11.03 -9.43 -17.77
CA GLU A 70 11.58 -10.79 -17.90
C GLU A 70 10.62 -11.71 -18.66
N GLY A 71 9.58 -11.16 -19.31
CA GLY A 71 8.60 -11.92 -20.09
C GLY A 71 7.32 -12.29 -19.33
N GLY A 72 7.11 -11.75 -18.13
CA GLY A 72 5.85 -11.88 -17.38
C GLY A 72 4.72 -11.09 -18.04
N ALA A 73 4.04 -11.69 -19.03
CA ALA A 73 3.01 -11.01 -19.82
C ALA A 73 1.61 -11.03 -19.18
N ASP A 74 1.39 -11.87 -18.18
CA ASP A 74 0.07 -12.07 -17.57
C ASP A 74 -0.08 -11.29 -16.26
N CYS A 75 -1.20 -10.57 -16.12
CA CYS A 75 -1.67 -9.97 -14.88
C CYS A 75 -2.72 -10.87 -14.18
N GLY A 76 -2.92 -12.09 -14.66
CA GLY A 76 -3.78 -13.11 -14.06
C GLY A 76 -3.28 -13.56 -12.68
N GLN A 77 -4.16 -14.21 -11.91
CA GLN A 77 -3.88 -14.71 -10.56
C GLN A 77 -2.66 -15.67 -10.51
N GLY A 78 -2.32 -16.31 -11.64
CA GLY A 78 -1.14 -17.17 -11.78
C GLY A 78 0.19 -16.41 -11.68
N ASN A 79 0.22 -15.12 -12.03
CA ASN A 79 1.44 -14.32 -12.01
C ASN A 79 1.42 -13.19 -10.98
N LEU A 80 0.34 -13.01 -10.22
CA LEU A 80 0.30 -12.05 -9.11
C LEU A 80 0.60 -12.71 -7.76
N ARG A 81 1.26 -11.96 -6.88
CA ARG A 81 1.48 -12.30 -5.47
C ARG A 81 1.36 -11.05 -4.60
N THR A 82 0.98 -11.24 -3.35
CA THR A 82 0.98 -10.18 -2.34
C THR A 82 2.28 -10.25 -1.55
N LEU A 83 3.01 -9.13 -1.46
CA LEU A 83 4.23 -9.03 -0.67
C LEU A 83 4.11 -7.93 0.38
N CYS A 84 4.73 -8.14 1.54
CA CYS A 84 4.98 -7.02 2.44
C CYS A 84 5.99 -6.04 1.82
N LEU A 85 6.04 -4.80 2.33
CA LEU A 85 6.89 -3.75 1.77
C LEU A 85 8.38 -4.10 1.75
N ALA A 86 8.89 -4.79 2.77
CA ALA A 86 10.28 -5.24 2.84
C ALA A 86 10.59 -6.30 1.75
N CYS A 87 9.72 -7.30 1.60
CA CYS A 87 9.85 -8.34 0.58
C CYS A 87 9.75 -7.75 -0.83
N HIS A 88 8.81 -6.83 -1.05
CA HIS A 88 8.64 -6.14 -2.33
C HIS A 88 9.92 -5.38 -2.73
N ARG A 89 10.52 -4.60 -1.81
CA ARG A 89 11.76 -3.88 -2.08
C ARG A 89 12.93 -4.79 -2.44
N ARG A 90 13.05 -5.92 -1.74
CA ARG A 90 14.08 -6.92 -2.05
C ARG A 90 13.92 -7.43 -3.48
N GLN A 91 12.71 -7.80 -3.87
CA GLN A 91 12.40 -8.28 -5.22
C GLN A 91 12.67 -7.21 -6.29
N THR A 92 12.29 -5.96 -6.06
CA THR A 92 12.61 -4.84 -6.96
C THR A 92 14.12 -4.66 -7.14
N ARG A 93 14.89 -4.73 -6.05
CA ARG A 93 16.36 -4.61 -6.09
C ARG A 93 16.99 -5.75 -6.89
N ASP A 94 16.57 -6.98 -6.64
CA ASP A 94 17.09 -8.17 -7.32
C ASP A 94 16.79 -8.11 -8.83
N LEU A 95 15.58 -7.70 -9.20
CA LEU A 95 15.21 -7.44 -10.59
C LEU A 95 16.12 -6.39 -11.24
N HIS A 96 16.36 -5.27 -10.54
CA HIS A 96 17.24 -4.22 -11.02
C HIS A 96 18.67 -4.72 -11.28
N HIS A 97 19.20 -5.58 -10.41
CA HIS A 97 20.53 -6.19 -10.60
C HIS A 97 20.56 -7.08 -11.85
N ARG A 98 19.55 -7.94 -12.04
CA ARG A 98 19.46 -8.81 -13.23
C ARG A 98 19.35 -7.99 -14.52
N GLN A 99 18.49 -6.97 -14.53
CA GLN A 99 18.32 -6.07 -15.68
C GLN A 99 19.59 -5.27 -16.00
N LYS A 100 20.34 -4.83 -14.98
CA LYS A 100 21.63 -4.16 -15.18
C LYS A 100 22.66 -5.10 -15.82
N ALA A 101 22.74 -6.36 -15.37
CA ALA A 101 23.65 -7.34 -15.95
C ALA A 101 23.34 -7.62 -17.43
N LEU A 102 22.06 -7.75 -17.79
CA LEU A 102 21.62 -7.96 -19.18
C LEU A 102 21.95 -6.80 -20.13
N ARG A 103 22.09 -5.57 -19.61
CA ARG A 103 22.42 -4.38 -20.42
C ARG A 103 23.92 -4.20 -20.64
N GLN A 104 24.76 -4.93 -19.92
CA GLN A 104 26.22 -4.75 -19.92
C GLN A 104 26.97 -5.85 -20.68
N GLY A 105 26.28 -6.90 -21.12
CA GLY A 105 26.78 -7.92 -22.05
C GLY A 105 26.20 -7.70 -23.44
#